data_AF-A0A258CD76-F1
#
_entry.id   AF-A0A258CD76-F1
#
_cell.length_a   1.000
_cell.length_b   1.000
_cell.length_c   1.000
_cell.angle_alpha   90.00
_cell.angle_beta   90.00
_cell.angle_gamma   90.00
#
_symmetry.space_group_name_H-M   'P 1'
#
loop_
_entity.id
_entity.type
_entity.pdbx_description
1 polymer ?
#
loop_
_entity_poly.entity_id
_entity_poly.type
_entity_poly.pdbx_seq_one_letter_code
_entity_poly.pdbx_strand_id
1 'polypeptide(L)'
;MPTNRTDLHEKFLNLKTEAVELLGAGFYSYDNRLKARLYDRARAKVGGMLALVYFHQKQDSSPVEIIEKIEQELMPAFSSLIRKLEMKGEKTGKKQFVKKGEKP
;
A
#
# COMPACT_ATOMS: atom_id res chain seq x y z
N MET A 1 -3.60 -35.54 6.63
CA MET A 1 -3.10 -34.22 7.06
C MET A 1 -3.31 -33.25 5.90
N PRO A 2 -4.13 -32.19 6.01
CA PRO A 2 -4.31 -31.29 4.89
C PRO A 2 -3.03 -30.45 4.69
N THR A 3 -2.59 -30.40 3.44
CA THR A 3 -1.41 -29.71 2.91
C THR A 3 -1.61 -28.19 2.87
N ASN A 4 -1.77 -27.56 4.03
CA ASN A 4 -2.23 -26.16 4.16
C ASN A 4 -1.11 -25.09 4.08
N ARG A 5 0.13 -25.46 3.70
CA ARG A 5 1.28 -24.53 3.72
C ARG A 5 1.50 -23.78 2.40
N THR A 6 1.09 -24.34 1.26
CA THR A 6 1.26 -23.71 -0.06
C THR A 6 0.38 -22.46 -0.24
N ASP A 7 -0.75 -22.39 0.46
CA ASP A 7 -1.77 -21.32 0.36
C ASP A 7 -1.35 -20.01 1.05
N LEU A 8 -0.62 -20.06 2.17
CA LEU A 8 -0.29 -18.84 2.94
C LEU A 8 0.71 -17.94 2.22
N HIS A 9 1.77 -18.53 1.65
CA HIS A 9 2.78 -17.77 0.92
C HIS A 9 2.17 -17.11 -0.31
N GLU A 10 1.31 -17.82 -1.03
CA GLU A 10 0.57 -17.31 -2.18
C GLU A 10 -0.37 -16.17 -1.78
N LYS A 11 -1.13 -16.31 -0.69
CA LYS A 11 -1.95 -15.22 -0.13
C LYS A 11 -1.13 -14.00 0.25
N PHE A 12 0.02 -14.18 0.87
CA PHE A 12 0.92 -13.07 1.22
C PHE A 12 1.43 -12.35 -0.04
N LEU A 13 1.86 -13.11 -1.05
CA LEU A 13 2.30 -12.57 -2.34
C LEU A 13 1.17 -11.82 -3.06
N ASN A 14 -0.04 -12.35 -3.06
CA ASN A 14 -1.19 -11.70 -3.67
C ASN A 14 -1.50 -10.37 -2.99
N LEU A 15 -1.53 -10.33 -1.65
CA LEU A 15 -1.72 -9.09 -0.91
C LEU A 15 -0.63 -8.05 -1.20
N LYS A 16 0.63 -8.50 -1.31
CA LYS A 16 1.76 -7.64 -1.69
C LYS A 16 1.56 -7.05 -3.10
N THR A 17 1.23 -7.88 -4.08
CA THR A 17 1.02 -7.44 -5.48
C THR A 17 -0.13 -6.43 -5.55
N GLU A 18 -1.28 -6.75 -4.94
CA GLU A 18 -2.43 -5.87 -4.90
C GLU A 18 -2.12 -4.53 -4.21
N ALA A 19 -1.33 -4.54 -3.12
CA ALA A 19 -0.92 -3.31 -2.44
C ALA A 19 -0.12 -2.39 -3.37
N VAL A 20 0.79 -2.95 -4.16
CA VAL A 20 1.62 -2.20 -5.12
C VAL A 20 0.78 -1.68 -6.28
N GLU A 21 -0.12 -2.50 -6.83
CA GLU A 21 -1.02 -2.10 -7.91
C GLU A 21 -1.94 -0.94 -7.49
N LEU A 22 -2.55 -1.03 -6.30
CA LEU A 22 -3.39 0.02 -5.75
C LEU A 22 -2.60 1.32 -5.50
N LEU A 23 -1.35 1.20 -5.06
CA LEU A 23 -0.47 2.36 -4.86
C LEU A 23 -0.10 3.03 -6.20
N GLY A 24 0.21 2.24 -7.22
CA GLY A 24 0.44 2.73 -8.59
C GLY A 24 -0.81 3.38 -9.19
N ALA A 25 -1.96 2.72 -9.08
CA ALA A 25 -3.24 3.24 -9.55
C ALA A 25 -3.61 4.55 -8.86
N GLY A 26 -3.38 4.64 -7.54
CA GLY A 26 -3.59 5.87 -6.78
C GLY A 26 -2.72 7.02 -7.29
N PHE A 27 -1.44 6.78 -7.57
CA PHE A 27 -0.53 7.80 -8.10
C PHE A 27 -1.00 8.38 -9.45
N TYR A 28 -1.45 7.53 -10.37
CA TYR A 28 -1.93 7.96 -11.69
C TYR A 28 -3.39 8.45 -11.70
N SER A 29 -4.10 8.36 -10.57
CA SER A 29 -5.47 8.85 -10.47
C SER A 29 -5.52 10.39 -10.43
N TYR A 30 -6.37 10.97 -11.28
CA TYR A 30 -6.62 12.42 -11.31
C TYR A 30 -7.74 12.85 -10.35
N ASP A 31 -8.63 11.93 -9.96
CA ASP A 31 -9.68 12.19 -8.97
C ASP A 31 -9.13 11.97 -7.56
N ASN A 32 -9.08 13.04 -6.76
CA ASN A 32 -8.58 13.00 -5.39
C ASN A 32 -9.37 12.04 -4.48
N ARG A 33 -10.69 11.89 -4.68
CA ARG A 33 -11.52 10.96 -3.90
C ARG A 33 -11.25 9.52 -4.29
N LEU A 34 -10.98 9.25 -5.57
CA LEU A 34 -10.58 7.92 -6.03
C LEU A 34 -9.17 7.58 -5.56
N LYS A 35 -8.23 8.52 -5.68
CA LYS A 35 -6.84 8.41 -5.20
C LYS A 35 -6.78 8.04 -3.72
N ALA A 36 -7.48 8.79 -2.86
CA ALA A 36 -7.53 8.51 -1.42
C ALA A 36 -8.05 7.09 -1.15
N ARG A 37 -9.14 6.68 -1.81
CA ARG A 37 -9.68 5.32 -1.69
C ARG A 37 -8.70 4.24 -2.14
N LEU A 38 -7.96 4.46 -3.22
CA LEU A 38 -6.94 3.51 -3.69
C LEU A 38 -5.79 3.37 -2.69
N TYR A 39 -5.33 4.47 -2.11
CA TYR A 39 -4.32 4.46 -1.06
C TYR A 39 -4.80 3.80 0.23
N ASP A 40 -6.05 4.04 0.65
CA ASP A 40 -6.64 3.37 1.81
C ASP A 40 -6.72 1.86 1.59
N ARG A 41 -7.15 1.43 0.40
CA ARG A 41 -7.15 0.01 0.03
C ARG A 41 -5.75 -0.58 0.02
N ALA A 42 -4.75 0.15 -0.48
CA ALA A 42 -3.36 -0.31 -0.47
C ALA A 42 -2.85 -0.53 0.96
N ARG A 43 -3.14 0.39 1.90
CA ARG A 43 -2.81 0.20 3.33
C ARG A 43 -3.54 -1.00 3.94
N ALA A 44 -4.81 -1.21 3.58
CA ALA A 44 -5.57 -2.36 4.05
C ALA A 44 -4.95 -3.70 3.62
N LYS A 45 -4.32 -3.78 2.44
CA LYS A 45 -3.59 -4.98 2.00
C LYS A 45 -2.36 -5.25 2.86
N VAL A 46 -1.62 -4.20 3.23
CA VAL A 46 -0.50 -4.32 4.19
C VAL A 46 -0.98 -4.76 5.57
N GLY A 47 -2.10 -4.22 6.05
CA GLY A 47 -2.75 -4.70 7.27
C GLY A 47 -3.22 -6.16 7.18
N GLY A 48 -3.67 -6.60 6.00
CA GLY A 48 -4.00 -8.00 5.74
C GLY A 48 -2.77 -8.93 5.83
N MET A 49 -1.62 -8.50 5.33
CA MET A 49 -0.36 -9.24 5.49
C MET A 49 0.01 -9.39 6.96
N LEU A 50 -0.13 -8.32 7.75
CA LEU A 50 0.09 -8.34 9.19
C LEU A 50 -0.86 -9.32 9.90
N ALA A 51 -2.15 -9.26 9.57
CA ALA A 51 -3.17 -10.16 10.14
C ALA A 51 -2.88 -11.63 9.84
N LEU A 52 -2.40 -11.95 8.63
CA LEU A 52 -1.97 -13.30 8.27
C LEU A 52 -0.79 -13.78 9.13
N VAL A 53 0.21 -12.92 9.35
CA VAL A 53 1.37 -13.25 10.20
C VAL A 53 0.93 -13.50 11.64
N TYR A 54 0.06 -12.65 12.19
CA TYR A 54 -0.52 -12.86 13.53
C TYR A 54 -1.34 -14.15 13.65
N PHE A 55 -2.13 -14.50 12.63
CA PHE A 55 -2.94 -15.72 12.66
C PHE A 55 -2.06 -16.98 12.74
N HIS A 56 -0.94 -16.99 12.02
CA HIS A 56 -0.02 -18.13 11.97
C HIS A 56 1.03 -18.16 13.09
N GLN A 57 1.08 -17.14 13.94
CA GLN A 57 1.99 -17.04 15.10
C GLN A 57 1.80 -18.15 16.15
N LYS A 58 0.64 -18.83 16.18
CA LYS A 58 0.34 -19.85 17.20
C LYS A 58 1.00 -21.21 16.95
N GLN A 59 1.78 -21.39 15.88
CA GLN A 59 2.13 -22.72 15.35
C GLN A 59 3.62 -23.12 15.44
N ASP A 60 4.30 -22.71 16.52
CA ASP A 60 5.74 -22.90 16.81
C ASP A 60 6.63 -21.76 16.30
N SER A 61 7.43 -21.22 17.25
CA SER A 61 8.42 -20.13 17.16
C SER A 61 7.94 -18.70 16.86
N SER A 62 8.52 -17.76 17.62
CA SER A 62 8.22 -16.32 17.62
C SER A 62 8.37 -15.68 16.23
N PRO A 63 7.29 -15.20 15.58
CA PRO A 63 7.35 -14.36 14.39
C PRO A 63 7.48 -12.87 14.77
N VAL A 64 8.04 -12.56 15.96
CA VAL A 64 8.18 -11.19 16.47
C VAL A 64 8.92 -10.32 15.47
N GLU A 65 9.99 -10.81 14.86
CA GLU A 65 10.76 -10.04 13.87
C GLU A 65 9.97 -9.68 12.60
N ILE A 66 9.09 -10.56 12.11
CA ILE A 66 8.31 -10.29 10.88
C ILE A 66 7.20 -9.29 11.20
N ILE A 67 6.55 -9.46 12.35
CA ILE A 67 5.54 -8.52 12.84
C ILE A 67 6.17 -7.14 13.04
N GLU A 68 7.30 -7.05 13.74
CA GLU A 68 8.05 -5.82 13.95
C GLU A 68 8.46 -5.15 12.64
N LYS A 69 8.96 -5.92 11.67
CA LYS A 69 9.28 -5.39 10.33
C LYS A 69 8.04 -4.82 9.64
N ILE A 70 6.88 -5.48 9.76
CA ILE A 70 5.66 -4.97 9.13
C ILE A 70 5.14 -3.71 9.85
N GLU A 71 5.09 -3.73 11.18
CA GLU A 71 4.51 -2.67 12.00
C GLU A 71 5.40 -1.43 12.11
N GLN A 72 6.70 -1.63 12.32
CA GLN A 72 7.63 -0.54 12.61
C GLN A 72 8.37 -0.04 11.37
N GLU A 73 8.52 -0.86 10.34
CA GLU A 73 9.22 -0.45 9.12
C GLU A 73 8.25 -0.28 7.95
N LEU A 74 7.54 -1.34 7.56
CA LEU A 74 6.78 -1.35 6.32
C LEU A 74 5.58 -0.40 6.35
N MET A 75 4.74 -0.47 7.39
CA MET A 75 3.54 0.38 7.53
C MET A 75 3.88 1.88 7.56
N PRO A 76 4.87 2.35 8.35
CA PRO A 76 5.33 3.73 8.33
C PRO A 76 5.97 4.14 7.00
N ALA A 77 6.80 3.29 6.40
CA ALA A 77 7.42 3.55 5.10
C ALA A 77 6.36 3.69 4.00
N PHE A 78 5.35 2.83 4.00
CA PHE A 78 4.25 2.85 3.04
C PHE A 78 3.41 4.12 3.17
N SER A 79 3.08 4.51 4.41
CA SER A 79 2.37 5.75 4.68
C SER A 79 3.16 6.99 4.26
N SER A 80 4.47 6.99 4.50
CA SER A 80 5.38 8.07 4.09
C SER A 80 5.52 8.17 2.58
N LEU A 81 5.57 7.03 1.88
CA LEU A 81 5.60 6.97 0.43
C LEU A 81 4.33 7.59 -0.17
N ILE A 82 3.16 7.20 0.33
CA ILE A 82 1.88 7.76 -0.11
C ILE A 82 1.88 9.29 0.00
N ARG A 83 2.27 9.85 1.16
CA ARG A 83 2.37 11.31 1.34
C ARG A 83 3.32 11.97 0.34
N LYS A 84 4.50 11.37 0.09
CA LYS A 84 5.46 11.89 -0.90
C LYS A 84 4.87 11.87 -2.32
N LEU A 85 4.11 10.85 -2.68
CA LEU A 85 3.45 10.73 -3.97
C LEU A 85 2.35 11.78 -4.14
N GLU A 86 1.58 12.05 -3.09
CA GLU A 86 0.58 13.13 -3.06
C GLU A 86 1.24 14.50 -3.29
N MET A 87 2.30 14.82 -2.54
CA MET A 87 3.05 16.08 -2.70
C MET A 87 3.65 16.25 -4.10
N LYS A 88 4.11 15.17 -4.74
CA LYS A 88 4.63 15.22 -6.11
C LYS A 88 3.51 15.42 -7.13
N GLY A 89 2.39 14.70 -7.00
CA GLY A 89 1.23 14.82 -7.89
C GLY A 89 0.62 16.23 -7.90
N GLU A 90 0.57 16.89 -6.75
CA GLU A 90 0.08 18.27 -6.65
C GLU A 90 0.97 19.29 -7.39
N LYS A 91 2.30 19.10 -7.35
CA LYS A 91 3.26 19.96 -8.05
C LYS A 91 3.14 19.83 -9.57
N THR A 92 2.80 18.64 -10.08
CA THR A 92 2.54 18.42 -11.51
C THR A 92 1.18 18.97 -11.94
N GLY A 93 0.14 18.85 -11.10
CA GLY A 93 -1.20 19.39 -11.38
C GLY A 93 -1.23 20.92 -11.48
N LYS A 94 -0.54 21.64 -10.57
CA LYS A 94 -0.50 23.11 -10.58
C LYS A 94 0.15 23.70 -11.84
N LYS A 95 1.15 23.04 -12.44
CA LYS A 95 1.82 23.55 -13.65
C LYS A 95 0.96 23.49 -14.91
N GLN A 96 -0.06 22.62 -14.98
CA GLN A 96 -0.92 22.51 -16.16
C GLN A 96 -2.05 23.55 -16.18
N PHE A 97 -2.53 24.00 -15.02
CA PHE A 97 -3.60 25.01 -14.95
C PHE A 97 -3.15 26.43 -15.27
N VAL A 98 -1.88 26.78 -15.06
CA VAL A 98 -1.36 28.14 -15.31
C VAL A 98 -1.19 28.44 -16.80
N LYS A 99 -1.10 27.42 -17.68
CA LYS A 99 -0.87 27.62 -19.12
C LYS A 99 -2.13 27.89 -19.98
N LYS A 100 -3.34 27.95 -19.39
CA LYS A 100 -4.59 28.20 -20.15
C LYS A 100 -5.23 29.57 -19.90
N GLY A 101 -4.53 30.51 -19.24
CA GLY A 101 -5.08 31.81 -18.83
C GLY A 101 -4.57 33.04 -19.58
N GLU A 102 -3.48 32.96 -20.34
CA GLU A 102 -2.99 34.10 -21.13
C GLU A 102 -3.49 33.99 -22.56
N LYS A 103 -4.55 34.76 -22.86
CA LYS A 103 -4.76 35.28 -24.23
C LYS A 103 -4.29 36.74 -24.25
N PRO A 104 -3.60 37.17 -25.32
CA PRO A 104 -3.27 38.58 -25.55
C PRO A 104 -4.52 39.42 -25.76
#